data_AF-A0A818P5A2-F1
#
_entry.id   AF-A0A818P5A2-F1
#
_cell.length_a   1.000
_cell.length_b   1.000
_cell.length_c   1.000
_cell.angle_alpha   90.00
_cell.angle_beta   90.00
_cell.angle_gamma   90.00
#
_symmetry.space_group_name_H-M   'P 1'
#
loop_
_entity.id
_entity.type
_entity.pdbx_description
1 polymer ?
#
loop_
_entity_poly.entity_id
_entity_poly.type
_entity_poly.pdbx_seq_one_letter_code
_entity_poly.pdbx_strand_id
1 'polypeptide(L)'
;IKYNRPTTLNKILGIYHIQYRHNTTGENFKRDILVLENLLNNQSSTIPPIIYDLKGSMRNRLVNVDDTQTNAVLLDENFLTQTQENPFYVRLHTKWTLIKALYADTQFLAKHGIVDYSLLVSCPKNNNNDDEQQSIVFVGIIDYIRTYTWDKKIETIVKSMSGQGQSPTVISPEHYRT
;
A
#
# COMPACT_ATOMS: atom_id res chain seq x y z
N ILE A 1 8.69 1.07 -16.67
CA ILE A 1 8.41 0.34 -17.93
C ILE A 1 9.44 0.67 -19.02
N LYS A 2 9.60 1.92 -19.46
CA LYS A 2 10.50 2.30 -20.57
C LYS A 2 12.00 1.97 -20.40
N TYR A 3 12.50 1.92 -19.16
CA TYR A 3 13.95 1.75 -18.90
C TYR A 3 14.33 0.37 -18.33
N ASN A 4 13.42 -0.60 -18.34
CA ASN A 4 13.60 -1.94 -17.76
C ASN A 4 14.26 -1.94 -16.36
N ARG A 5 13.96 -0.93 -15.55
CA ARG A 5 14.43 -0.80 -14.17
C ARG A 5 13.44 -1.49 -13.24
N PRO A 6 13.89 -2.23 -12.20
CA PRO A 6 13.03 -2.70 -11.13
C PRO A 6 12.22 -1.57 -10.51
N THR A 7 10.92 -1.80 -10.34
CA THR A 7 9.98 -0.90 -9.69
C THR A 7 9.09 -1.72 -8.76
N THR A 8 8.70 -1.11 -7.67
CA THR A 8 7.78 -1.59 -6.65
C THR A 8 6.39 -0.99 -6.81
N LEU A 9 6.20 -0.01 -7.71
CA LEU A 9 4.86 0.53 -8.00
C LEU A 9 3.97 -0.56 -8.56
N ASN A 10 2.86 -0.84 -7.87
CA ASN A 10 1.86 -1.78 -8.35
C ASN A 10 1.30 -1.34 -9.72
N LYS A 11 1.25 -2.22 -10.72
CA LYS A 11 0.93 -1.77 -12.09
C LYS A 11 -0.56 -1.45 -12.25
N ILE A 12 -0.85 -0.24 -12.73
CA ILE A 12 -2.18 0.09 -13.25
C ILE A 12 -2.35 -0.55 -14.62
N LEU A 13 -3.33 -1.44 -14.73
CA LEU A 13 -3.66 -2.16 -15.95
C LEU A 13 -4.69 -1.40 -16.80
N GLY A 14 -5.57 -0.62 -16.15
CA GLY A 14 -6.55 0.20 -16.84
C GLY A 14 -7.41 1.03 -15.90
N ILE A 15 -8.03 2.07 -16.47
CA ILE A 15 -9.02 2.91 -15.80
C ILE A 15 -10.27 2.88 -16.66
N TYR A 16 -11.42 2.57 -16.06
CA TYR A 16 -12.68 2.34 -16.75
C TYR A 16 -13.78 3.19 -16.14
N HIS A 17 -14.65 3.72 -16.99
CA HIS A 17 -15.88 4.39 -16.61
C HIS A 17 -17.06 3.51 -16.99
N ILE A 18 -17.86 3.08 -16.02
CA ILE A 18 -19.05 2.26 -16.26
C ILE A 18 -20.28 3.10 -15.95
N GLN A 19 -21.15 3.23 -16.95
CA GLN A 19 -22.44 3.89 -16.82
C GLN A 19 -23.53 3.05 -17.48
N TYR A 20 -24.60 2.76 -16.75
CA TYR A 20 -25.81 2.16 -17.31
C TYR A 20 -27.04 2.62 -16.52
N ARG A 21 -28.22 2.51 -17.15
CA ARG A 21 -29.50 2.77 -16.49
C ARG A 21 -30.23 1.44 -16.33
N HIS A 22 -30.67 1.15 -15.12
CA HIS A 22 -31.46 -0.03 -14.85
C HIS A 22 -32.86 0.16 -15.41
N ASN A 23 -33.23 -0.63 -16.42
CA ASN A 23 -34.46 -0.41 -17.18
C ASN A 23 -35.74 -0.64 -16.36
N THR A 24 -35.69 -1.43 -15.29
CA THR A 24 -36.88 -1.76 -14.47
C THR A 24 -37.02 -0.87 -13.23
N THR A 25 -35.94 -0.52 -12.53
CA THR A 25 -36.00 0.39 -11.36
C THR A 25 -35.82 1.86 -11.75
N GLY A 26 -35.37 2.13 -12.98
CA GLY A 26 -35.04 3.48 -13.45
C GLY A 26 -33.75 4.06 -12.88
N GLU A 27 -33.06 3.33 -11.99
CA GLU A 27 -31.85 3.78 -11.31
C GLU A 27 -30.68 3.94 -12.28
N ASN A 28 -29.92 5.02 -12.09
CA ASN A 28 -28.69 5.26 -12.84
C ASN A 28 -27.50 4.70 -12.06
N PHE A 29 -26.76 3.80 -12.68
CA PHE A 29 -25.49 3.31 -12.15
C PHE A 29 -24.35 4.07 -12.83
N LYS A 30 -23.44 4.61 -12.00
CA LYS A 30 -22.21 5.25 -12.44
C LYS A 30 -21.08 4.86 -11.49
N ARG A 31 -20.00 4.32 -12.03
CA ARG A 31 -18.80 3.94 -11.28
C ARG A 31 -17.54 4.16 -12.11
N ASP A 32 -16.51 4.67 -11.45
CA ASP A 32 -15.14 4.68 -11.95
C ASP A 32 -14.39 3.50 -11.33
N ILE A 33 -13.69 2.72 -12.15
CA ILE A 33 -12.96 1.53 -11.74
C ILE A 33 -11.50 1.67 -12.14
N LEU A 34 -10.61 1.44 -11.18
CA LEU A 34 -9.19 1.25 -11.40
C LEU A 34 -8.87 -0.24 -11.35
N VAL A 35 -8.22 -0.76 -12.38
CA VAL A 35 -7.74 -2.15 -12.42
C VAL A 35 -6.23 -2.15 -12.20
N LEU A 36 -5.80 -2.94 -11.21
CA LEU A 36 -4.44 -3.04 -10.73
C LEU A 36 -3.94 -4.48 -10.86
N GLU A 37 -2.61 -4.65 -10.95
CA GLU A 37 -1.97 -5.96 -10.83
C GLU A 37 -2.24 -6.55 -9.45
N ASN A 38 -2.66 -7.83 -9.39
CA ASN A 38 -2.75 -8.53 -8.12
C ASN A 38 -1.36 -8.96 -7.67
N LEU A 39 -0.82 -8.31 -6.63
CA LEU A 39 0.51 -8.61 -6.08
C LEU A 39 0.64 -10.03 -5.53
N LEU A 40 -0.47 -10.66 -5.14
CA LEU A 40 -0.49 -11.96 -4.46
C LEU A 40 -0.89 -13.12 -5.39
N ASN A 41 -0.97 -12.87 -6.71
CA ASN A 41 -1.58 -13.82 -7.67
C ASN A 41 -0.90 -15.20 -7.75
N ASN A 42 0.37 -15.32 -7.35
CA ASN A 42 1.15 -16.56 -7.46
C ASN A 42 1.45 -17.21 -6.10
N GLN A 43 0.66 -16.90 -5.08
CA GLN A 43 0.86 -17.45 -3.75
C GLN A 43 0.17 -18.81 -3.61
N SER A 44 0.85 -19.77 -2.98
CA SER A 44 0.30 -21.11 -2.76
C SER A 44 -0.95 -21.04 -1.87
N SER A 45 -2.04 -21.66 -2.33
CA SER A 45 -3.36 -21.60 -1.68
C SER A 45 -3.46 -22.40 -0.37
N THR A 46 -2.42 -23.17 -0.03
CA THR A 46 -2.47 -24.12 1.08
C THR A 46 -2.38 -23.43 2.44
N ILE A 47 -1.66 -22.30 2.56
CA ILE A 47 -1.51 -21.54 3.80
C ILE A 47 -1.64 -20.04 3.48
N PRO A 48 -2.57 -19.31 4.14
CA PRO A 48 -2.69 -17.87 3.91
C PRO A 48 -1.44 -17.15 4.44
N PRO A 49 -0.90 -16.19 3.69
CA PRO A 49 0.23 -15.39 4.15
C PRO A 49 -0.18 -14.43 5.26
N ILE A 50 0.82 -13.84 5.89
CA ILE A 50 0.62 -12.63 6.68
C ILE A 50 0.77 -11.42 5.75
N ILE A 51 -0.22 -10.54 5.74
CA ILE A 51 -0.24 -9.34 4.89
C ILE A 51 -0.11 -8.11 5.78
N TYR A 52 0.78 -7.20 5.39
CA TYR A 52 1.00 -5.92 6.04
C TYR A 52 0.76 -4.78 5.06
N ASP A 53 0.03 -3.77 5.49
CA ASP A 53 -0.01 -2.44 4.88
C ASP A 53 0.89 -1.54 5.73
N LEU A 54 2.01 -1.07 5.17
CA LEU A 54 3.02 -0.29 5.89
C LEU A 54 3.09 1.13 5.36
N LYS A 55 2.97 2.13 6.24
CA LYS A 55 3.08 3.56 5.90
C LYS A 55 4.34 4.23 6.45
N GLY A 56 5.09 3.55 7.31
CA GLY A 56 6.24 4.12 8.03
C GLY A 56 5.85 5.03 9.20
N SER A 57 4.58 5.02 9.62
CA SER A 57 4.08 5.82 10.74
C SER A 57 3.54 4.92 11.84
N MET A 58 3.51 5.40 13.09
CA MET A 58 3.05 4.61 14.24
C MET A 58 1.65 5.00 14.72
N ARG A 59 1.18 6.23 14.46
CA ARG A 59 -0.10 6.68 15.00
C ARG A 59 -1.27 5.99 14.31
N ASN A 60 -2.12 5.30 15.09
CA ASN A 60 -3.26 4.53 14.60
C ASN A 60 -2.85 3.41 13.63
N ARG A 61 -1.74 2.72 13.90
CA ARG A 61 -1.19 1.68 13.02
C ARG A 61 -1.05 0.33 13.74
N LEU A 62 -1.95 0.06 14.67
CA LEU A 62 -2.14 -1.23 15.35
C LEU A 62 -3.51 -1.82 15.00
N VAL A 63 -3.52 -3.08 14.58
CA VAL A 63 -4.73 -3.89 14.43
C VAL A 63 -4.78 -4.91 15.56
N ASN A 64 -5.88 -4.93 16.29
CA ASN A 64 -6.18 -5.98 17.26
C ASN A 64 -6.84 -7.12 16.50
N VAL A 65 -6.14 -8.23 16.36
CA VAL A 65 -6.62 -9.42 15.66
C VAL A 65 -7.14 -10.39 16.71
N ASP A 66 -8.40 -10.78 16.60
CA ASP A 66 -8.95 -11.88 17.38
C ASP A 66 -8.62 -13.21 16.67
N ASP A 67 -8.57 -14.32 17.43
CA ASP A 67 -8.24 -15.66 16.91
C ASP A 67 -9.15 -16.15 15.76
N THR A 68 -10.28 -15.48 15.52
CA THR A 68 -11.22 -15.80 14.45
C THR A 68 -10.92 -15.12 13.12
N GLN A 69 -10.06 -14.09 13.08
CA GLN A 69 -9.73 -13.35 11.87
C GLN A 69 -8.54 -13.95 11.13
N THR A 70 -8.83 -14.76 10.10
CA THR A 70 -7.81 -15.45 9.30
C THR A 70 -7.22 -14.61 8.16
N ASN A 71 -7.87 -13.50 7.79
CA ASN A 71 -7.50 -12.66 6.64
C ASN A 71 -7.28 -11.18 7.01
N ALA A 72 -6.88 -10.90 8.25
CA ALA A 72 -6.62 -9.53 8.67
C ALA A 72 -5.40 -8.95 7.93
N VAL A 73 -5.53 -7.71 7.45
CA VAL A 73 -4.38 -6.92 6.98
C VAL A 73 -3.81 -6.21 8.19
N LEU A 74 -2.56 -6.54 8.52
CA LEU A 74 -1.84 -5.99 9.66
C LEU A 74 -1.17 -4.67 9.30
N LEU A 75 -0.84 -3.86 10.30
CA LEU A 75 -0.27 -2.52 10.10
C LEU A 75 1.14 -2.41 10.70
N ASP A 76 1.73 -1.21 10.69
CA ASP A 76 3.11 -0.94 11.07
C ASP A 76 3.49 -1.42 12.47
N GLU A 77 2.62 -1.23 13.48
CA GLU A 77 2.89 -1.66 14.86
C GLU A 77 2.89 -3.19 14.96
N ASN A 78 1.98 -3.87 14.25
CA ASN A 78 1.97 -5.34 14.18
C ASN A 78 3.23 -5.87 13.49
N PHE A 79 3.68 -5.22 12.42
CA PHE A 79 4.88 -5.63 11.70
C PHE A 79 6.12 -5.51 12.58
N LEU A 80 6.27 -4.41 13.32
CA LEU A 80 7.40 -4.22 14.22
C LEU A 80 7.46 -5.28 15.31
N THR A 81 6.34 -5.55 15.99
CA THR A 81 6.29 -6.54 17.07
C THR A 81 6.56 -7.96 16.55
N GLN A 82 5.92 -8.35 15.45
CA GLN A 82 6.05 -9.69 14.90
C GLN A 82 7.41 -9.96 14.26
N THR A 83 8.03 -8.98 13.59
CA THR A 83 9.36 -9.17 13.00
C THR A 83 10.47 -9.16 14.04
N GLN A 84 10.24 -8.55 15.21
CA GLN A 84 11.14 -8.67 16.35
C GLN A 84 11.13 -10.09 16.93
N GLU A 85 9.96 -10.73 16.99
CA GLU A 85 9.82 -12.10 17.49
C GLU A 85 10.27 -13.15 16.45
N ASN A 86 9.92 -12.94 15.19
CA ASN A 86 10.21 -13.85 14.09
C ASN A 86 10.72 -13.09 12.85
N PRO A 87 12.02 -12.81 12.77
CA PRO A 87 12.60 -12.10 11.63
C PRO A 87 12.59 -12.97 10.38
N PHE A 88 12.23 -12.39 9.24
CA PHE A 88 12.39 -13.03 7.93
C PHE A 88 13.64 -12.49 7.24
N TYR A 89 14.36 -13.39 6.55
CA TYR A 89 15.63 -13.07 5.92
C TYR A 89 15.47 -12.94 4.41
N VAL A 90 16.13 -11.93 3.83
CA VAL A 90 16.25 -11.76 2.38
C VAL A 90 17.72 -11.79 1.99
N ARG A 91 18.02 -12.34 0.80
CA ARG A 91 19.39 -12.31 0.25
C ARG A 91 19.87 -10.87 0.12
N LEU A 92 21.17 -10.65 0.40
CA LEU A 92 21.76 -9.31 0.38
C LEU A 92 21.55 -8.60 -0.98
N HIS A 93 21.74 -9.30 -2.09
CA HIS A 93 21.50 -8.75 -3.42
C HIS A 93 20.04 -8.29 -3.60
N THR A 94 19.08 -9.11 -3.18
CA THR A 94 17.64 -8.80 -3.23
C THR A 94 17.31 -7.57 -2.39
N LYS A 95 17.87 -7.48 -1.18
CA LYS A 95 17.74 -6.30 -0.30
C LYS A 95 18.19 -5.03 -1.01
N TRP A 96 19.37 -5.05 -1.64
CA TRP A 96 19.89 -3.87 -2.37
C TRP A 96 19.02 -3.50 -3.57
N THR A 97 18.55 -4.48 -4.34
CA THR A 97 17.66 -4.24 -5.47
C THR A 97 16.33 -3.63 -5.03
N LEU A 98 15.73 -4.16 -3.95
CA LEU A 98 14.49 -3.64 -3.38
C LEU A 98 14.65 -2.20 -2.87
N ILE A 99 15.69 -1.92 -2.07
CA ILE A 99 15.96 -0.57 -1.55
C ILE A 99 16.16 0.43 -2.70
N LYS A 100 16.91 0.06 -3.74
CA LYS A 100 17.13 0.92 -4.92
C LYS A 100 15.86 1.16 -5.73
N ALA A 101 14.94 0.20 -5.79
CA ALA A 101 13.65 0.35 -6.45
C ALA A 101 12.75 1.28 -5.62
N LEU A 102 12.56 0.98 -4.33
CA LEU A 102 11.79 1.79 -3.39
C LEU A 102 12.26 3.25 -3.39
N TYR A 103 13.57 3.49 -3.28
CA TYR A 103 14.11 4.86 -3.28
C TYR A 103 13.73 5.65 -4.54
N ALA A 104 13.78 5.02 -5.71
CA ALA A 104 13.44 5.71 -6.95
C ALA A 104 11.93 5.87 -7.14
N ASP A 105 11.14 4.88 -6.74
CA ASP A 105 9.69 4.98 -6.81
C ASP A 105 9.17 6.04 -5.85
N THR A 106 9.63 6.05 -4.59
CA THR A 106 9.22 7.10 -3.64
C THR A 106 9.74 8.47 -4.05
N GLN A 107 10.93 8.58 -4.65
CA GLN A 107 11.39 9.84 -5.26
C GLN A 107 10.46 10.28 -6.40
N PHE A 108 10.01 9.35 -7.24
CA PHE A 108 9.03 9.63 -8.28
C PHE A 108 7.70 10.11 -7.68
N LEU A 109 7.18 9.45 -6.64
CA LEU A 109 5.95 9.83 -5.96
C LEU A 109 6.06 11.23 -5.32
N ALA A 110 7.14 11.49 -4.58
CA ALA A 110 7.40 12.80 -3.97
C ALA A 110 7.45 13.92 -5.02
N LYS A 111 8.13 13.70 -6.15
CA LYS A 111 8.22 14.67 -7.26
C LYS A 111 6.83 15.03 -7.85
N HIS A 112 5.89 14.10 -7.82
CA HIS A 112 4.51 14.32 -8.30
C HIS A 112 3.56 14.75 -7.18
N GLY A 113 4.09 15.00 -5.97
CA GLY A 113 3.31 15.37 -4.81
C GLY A 113 2.33 14.28 -4.39
N ILE A 114 2.66 13.02 -4.56
CA ILE A 114 1.84 11.89 -4.12
C ILE A 114 2.23 11.52 -2.68
N VAL A 115 1.23 11.33 -1.83
CA VAL A 115 1.37 10.97 -0.40
C VAL A 115 0.34 9.90 -0.04
N ASP A 116 0.37 9.41 1.20
CA ASP A 116 -0.58 8.43 1.73
C ASP A 116 -0.59 7.06 1.05
N TYR A 117 0.43 6.78 0.25
CA TYR A 117 0.69 5.47 -0.33
C TYR A 117 1.23 4.49 0.74
N SER A 118 0.87 3.23 0.62
CA SER A 118 1.37 2.16 1.50
C SER A 118 2.30 1.22 0.76
N LEU A 119 3.25 0.62 1.48
CA LEU A 119 3.97 -0.55 1.03
C LEU A 119 3.20 -1.80 1.47
N LEU A 120 2.59 -2.50 0.53
CA LEU A 120 1.99 -3.81 0.78
C LEU A 120 3.10 -4.85 0.84
N VAL A 121 3.16 -5.60 1.93
CA VAL A 121 4.12 -6.68 2.14
C VAL A 121 3.35 -7.95 2.47
N SER A 122 3.63 -9.03 1.76
CA SER A 122 3.13 -10.36 2.09
C SER A 122 4.29 -11.25 2.45
N CYS A 123 4.26 -11.76 3.68
CA CYS A 123 5.24 -12.69 4.21
C CYS A 123 4.62 -14.07 4.36
N PRO A 124 5.40 -15.15 4.13
CA PRO A 124 4.92 -16.48 4.41
C PRO A 124 4.69 -16.66 5.91
N LYS A 125 3.69 -17.46 6.26
CA LYS A 125 3.49 -17.91 7.63
C LYS A 125 4.49 -19.03 7.90
N ASN A 126 5.30 -18.87 8.94
CA ASN A 126 6.34 -19.84 9.29
C ASN A 126 5.67 -21.15 9.74
N ASN A 127 5.73 -22.18 8.91
CA ASN A 127 5.43 -23.55 9.29
C ASN A 127 6.75 -24.32 9.20
N ASN A 128 7.00 -25.22 10.14
CA ASN A 128 8.24 -26.01 10.25
C ASN A 128 8.51 -26.98 9.06
N ASN A 129 7.91 -26.73 7.90
CA ASN A 129 7.97 -27.56 6.71
C ASN A 129 8.77 -26.84 5.63
N ASP A 130 9.87 -27.45 5.19
CA ASP A 130 10.85 -26.96 4.20
C ASP A 130 10.30 -26.89 2.76
N ASP A 131 9.14 -26.27 2.55
CA ASP A 131 8.64 -26.01 1.19
C ASP A 131 9.25 -24.70 0.67
N GLU A 132 10.08 -24.76 -0.38
CA GLU A 132 10.68 -23.57 -1.00
C GLU A 132 9.64 -22.53 -1.48
N GLN A 133 8.43 -22.96 -1.86
CA GLN A 133 7.33 -22.05 -2.21
C GLN A 133 6.78 -21.26 -1.01
N GLN A 134 6.96 -21.76 0.22
CA GLN A 134 6.59 -21.07 1.45
C GLN A 134 7.66 -20.04 1.89
N SER A 135 8.65 -19.70 1.05
CA SER A 135 9.68 -18.69 1.38
C SER A 135 9.60 -17.40 0.54
N ILE A 136 8.53 -17.22 -0.25
CA ILE A 136 8.40 -16.07 -1.15
C ILE A 136 7.75 -14.89 -0.42
N VAL A 137 8.41 -13.73 -0.49
CA VAL A 137 7.88 -12.44 -0.01
C VAL A 137 7.43 -11.60 -1.20
N PHE A 138 6.19 -11.12 -1.17
CA PHE A 138 5.68 -10.16 -2.16
C PHE A 138 5.70 -8.76 -1.59
N VAL A 139 6.15 -7.78 -2.38
CA VAL A 139 6.26 -6.38 -1.96
C VAL A 139 5.82 -5.46 -3.10
N GLY A 140 5.01 -4.44 -2.79
CA GLY A 140 4.66 -3.41 -3.76
C GLY A 140 4.01 -2.18 -3.14
N ILE A 141 4.26 -1.00 -3.71
CA ILE A 141 3.62 0.26 -3.33
C ILE A 141 2.22 0.30 -3.94
N ILE A 142 1.22 0.58 -3.11
CA ILE A 142 -0.21 0.68 -3.44
C ILE A 142 -0.76 2.08 -3.10
N ASP A 143 -2.01 2.35 -3.49
CA ASP A 143 -2.78 3.56 -3.15
C ASP A 143 -2.17 4.92 -3.56
N TYR A 144 -1.28 4.92 -4.55
CA TYR A 144 -0.50 6.09 -4.96
C TYR A 144 -1.21 7.01 -5.99
N ILE A 145 -2.54 6.99 -6.08
CA ILE A 145 -3.30 7.89 -6.99
C ILE A 145 -3.63 9.24 -6.35
N ARG A 146 -3.60 9.34 -5.01
CA ARG A 146 -3.91 10.58 -4.30
C ARG A 146 -2.75 11.55 -4.34
N THR A 147 -2.98 12.74 -4.89
CA THR A 147 -1.99 13.84 -4.84
C THR A 147 -2.28 14.77 -3.68
N TYR A 148 -1.22 15.17 -2.97
CA TYR A 148 -1.18 16.17 -1.89
C TYR A 148 -1.84 17.52 -2.26
N THR A 149 -1.94 17.82 -3.56
CA THR A 149 -2.65 19.01 -4.05
C THR A 149 -4.16 18.99 -3.79
N TRP A 150 -4.80 17.82 -3.67
CA TRP A 150 -6.20 17.74 -3.26
C TRP A 150 -6.38 18.20 -1.82
N ASP A 151 -5.47 17.77 -0.93
CA ASP A 151 -5.52 18.13 0.49
C ASP A 151 -5.23 19.61 0.71
N LYS A 152 -4.25 20.19 0.00
CA LYS A 152 -4.02 21.65 0.04
C LYS A 152 -5.22 22.45 -0.45
N LYS A 153 -5.94 21.98 -1.47
CA LYS A 153 -7.17 22.64 -1.94
C LYS A 153 -8.28 22.57 -0.89
N ILE A 154 -8.47 21.41 -0.25
CA ILE A 154 -9.45 21.23 0.83
C ILE A 154 -9.06 22.04 2.06
N GLU A 155 -7.80 22.00 2.48
CA GLU A 155 -7.24 22.73 3.60
C GLU A 155 -7.31 24.25 3.36
N THR A 156 -7.08 24.74 2.13
CA THR A 156 -7.25 26.16 1.78
C THR A 156 -8.72 26.57 1.92
N ILE A 157 -9.67 25.74 1.46
CA ILE A 157 -11.11 26.00 1.61
C ILE A 157 -11.48 26.02 3.10
N VAL A 158 -11.10 25.01 3.86
CA VAL A 158 -11.42 24.91 5.29
C VAL A 158 -10.76 26.03 6.10
N LYS A 159 -9.48 26.33 5.88
CA LYS A 159 -8.76 27.40 6.60
C LYS A 159 -9.22 28.79 6.21
N SER A 160 -9.66 29.02 4.97
CA SER A 160 -10.31 30.27 4.57
C SER A 160 -11.65 30.49 5.29
N MET A 161 -12.27 29.42 5.81
CA MET A 161 -13.56 29.46 6.49
C MET A 161 -13.47 29.37 8.03
N SER A 162 -12.42 28.76 8.59
CA SER A 162 -12.41 28.38 10.02
C SER A 162 -11.46 29.17 10.92
N GLY A 163 -10.53 29.98 10.40
CA GLY A 163 -9.69 30.90 11.18
C GLY A 163 -8.83 30.27 12.30
N GLN A 164 -8.77 28.94 12.41
CA GLN A 164 -8.06 28.23 13.49
C GLN A 164 -6.91 27.39 12.93
N GLY A 165 -5.69 27.76 13.30
CA GLY A 165 -4.46 27.09 12.89
C GLY A 165 -4.17 25.83 13.70
N GLN A 166 -4.73 24.69 13.30
CA GLN A 166 -4.17 23.38 13.66
C GLN A 166 -3.15 22.92 12.61
N SER A 167 -2.08 22.27 13.07
CA SER A 167 -1.03 21.70 12.22
C SER A 167 -1.61 20.55 11.38
N PRO A 168 -1.36 20.53 10.06
CA PRO A 168 -1.93 19.52 9.18
C PRO A 168 -1.44 18.11 9.58
N THR A 169 -2.37 17.15 9.61
CA THR A 169 -2.07 15.73 9.84
C THR A 169 -1.32 15.11 8.65
N VAL A 170 -1.36 15.77 7.48
CA VAL A 170 -0.68 15.35 6.25
C VAL A 170 0.69 16.04 6.16
N ILE A 171 1.73 15.22 6.17
CA ILE A 171 3.12 15.69 6.02
C ILE A 171 3.46 15.96 4.54
N SER A 172 4.52 16.72 4.29
CA SER A 172 4.94 17.03 2.93
C SER A 172 5.38 15.77 2.17
N PRO A 173 5.26 15.72 0.83
CA PRO A 173 5.69 14.56 0.04
C PRO A 173 7.16 14.18 0.25
N GLU A 174 8.05 15.15 0.45
CA GLU A 174 9.46 14.88 0.77
C GLU A 174 9.63 14.26 2.15
N HIS A 175 8.87 14.71 3.16
CA HIS A 175 8.91 14.12 4.49
C HIS A 175 8.21 12.76 4.56
N TYR A 176 7.18 12.53 3.74
CA TYR A 176 6.49 11.25 3.65
C TYR A 176 7.39 10.14 3.08
N ARG A 177 8.32 10.51 2.20
CA ARG A 177 9.24 9.55 1.57
C ARG A 177 10.36 9.06 2.49
N THR A 178 10.81 9.90 3.43
CA THR A 178 11.99 9.65 4.27
C THR A 178 11.70 8.70 5.40
#